data_AF-C6BGN6-F1
#
_entry.id   AF-C6BGN6-F1
#
_cell.length_a   1.000
_cell.length_b   1.000
_cell.length_c   1.000
_cell.angle_alpha   90.00
_cell.angle_beta   90.00
_cell.angle_gamma   90.00
#
_symmetry.space_group_name_H-M   'P 1'
#
loop_
_entity.id
_entity.type
_entity.pdbx_description
1 polymer ?
#
loop_
_entity_poly.entity_id
_entity_poly.type
_entity_poly.pdbx_seq_one_letter_code
_entity_poly.pdbx_strand_id
1 'polypeptide(L)'
;MQTTTPQLPPELQAHVEQYQDIRASFETARDEADRLDAAIQRQRKAVEGAENEAMQAREEVAHLLRQPGTSPKEVQRLKAKERAAYTLAEDNRSVMAELEAAYQDATNQVGSAKAKERSCYSQLLSAYADALMKQADVVLEPLYRAIQMQEWAYAAQTGKGIADWEYRSTDARSAALAVMYGRIKQGLDTFRFEAKGDAVLQAVQRPDGLDRFKEISPAARHRNKVLQQLTARQH
;
A
#
# COMPACT_ATOMS: atom_id res chain seq x y z
N MET A 1 -15.55 -32.49 15.94
CA MET A 1 -15.01 -31.47 16.88
C MET A 1 -15.51 -30.13 16.41
N GLN A 2 -16.26 -29.43 17.26
CA GLN A 2 -16.82 -28.12 16.95
C GLN A 2 -15.66 -27.12 16.80
N THR A 3 -15.44 -26.62 15.59
CA THR A 3 -14.64 -25.43 15.35
C THR A 3 -15.46 -24.23 15.81
N THR A 4 -15.48 -23.99 17.11
CA THR A 4 -15.92 -22.71 17.66
C THR A 4 -14.88 -21.72 17.18
N THR A 5 -15.16 -21.01 16.07
CA THR A 5 -14.40 -19.82 15.69
C THR A 5 -14.40 -18.94 16.93
N PRO A 6 -13.27 -18.72 17.62
CA PRO A 6 -13.25 -17.83 18.77
C PRO A 6 -13.73 -16.50 18.25
N GLN A 7 -14.84 -16.02 18.80
CA GLN A 7 -15.38 -14.72 18.47
C GLN A 7 -14.26 -13.72 18.77
N LEU A 8 -13.78 -13.01 17.74
CA LEU A 8 -12.62 -12.14 17.88
C LEU A 8 -12.88 -11.13 19.01
N PRO A 9 -11.86 -10.81 19.84
CA PRO A 9 -12.00 -9.77 20.84
C PRO A 9 -12.56 -8.48 20.19
N PRO A 10 -13.50 -7.77 20.82
CA PRO A 10 -14.12 -6.58 20.23
C PRO A 10 -13.10 -5.53 19.78
N GLU A 11 -11.99 -5.37 20.51
CA GLU A 11 -10.88 -4.48 20.16
C GLU A 11 -10.22 -4.88 18.82
N LEU A 12 -10.00 -6.18 18.61
CA LEU A 12 -9.40 -6.69 17.37
C LEU A 12 -10.38 -6.57 16.20
N GLN A 13 -11.67 -6.80 16.44
CA GLN A 13 -12.72 -6.60 15.43
C GLN A 13 -12.77 -5.14 14.94
N ALA A 14 -12.68 -4.17 15.85
CA ALA A 14 -12.62 -2.75 15.49
C ALA A 14 -11.40 -2.41 14.63
N HIS A 15 -10.23 -3.00 14.93
CA HIS A 15 -9.04 -2.84 14.09
C HIS A 15 -9.21 -3.45 12.70
N VAL A 16 -9.85 -4.63 12.58
CA VAL A 16 -10.15 -5.27 11.29
C VAL A 16 -11.05 -4.39 10.44
N GLU A 17 -12.15 -3.88 11.01
CA GLU A 17 -13.08 -2.98 10.31
C GLU A 17 -12.39 -1.70 9.85
N GLN A 18 -11.63 -1.06 10.74
CA GLN A 18 -10.84 0.12 10.40
C GLN A 18 -9.84 -0.16 9.26
N TYR A 19 -9.18 -1.32 9.28
CA TYR A 19 -8.24 -1.69 8.22
C TYR A 19 -8.94 -1.88 6.87
N GLN A 20 -10.13 -2.49 6.86
CA GLN A 20 -10.93 -2.68 5.65
C GLN A 20 -11.32 -1.34 5.01
N ASP A 21 -11.73 -0.36 5.81
CA ASP A 21 -12.04 0.99 5.33
C ASP A 21 -10.81 1.68 4.73
N ILE A 22 -9.65 1.56 5.39
CA ILE A 22 -8.39 2.13 4.90
C ILE A 22 -7.93 1.45 3.61
N ARG A 23 -8.08 0.13 3.52
CA ARG A 23 -7.80 -0.64 2.30
C ARG A 23 -8.69 -0.15 1.16
N ALA A 24 -10.00 -0.05 1.36
CA ALA A 24 -10.95 0.42 0.35
C ALA A 24 -10.63 1.86 -0.10
N SER A 25 -10.21 2.73 0.84
CA SER A 25 -9.76 4.08 0.51
C SER A 25 -8.50 4.08 -0.37
N PHE A 26 -7.55 3.18 -0.13
CA PHE A 26 -6.38 3.03 -0.99
C PHE A 26 -6.76 2.53 -2.39
N GLU A 27 -7.57 1.48 -2.47
CA GLU A 27 -8.02 0.90 -3.74
C GLU A 27 -8.79 1.93 -4.58
N THR A 28 -9.69 2.70 -3.96
CA THR A 28 -10.43 3.78 -4.63
C THR A 28 -9.49 4.86 -5.17
N ALA A 29 -8.50 5.30 -4.39
CA ALA A 29 -7.53 6.29 -4.84
C ALA A 29 -6.67 5.74 -6.00
N ARG A 30 -6.26 4.47 -5.91
CA ARG A 30 -5.47 3.79 -6.95
C ARG A 30 -6.26 3.73 -8.26
N ASP A 31 -7.50 3.29 -8.18
CA ASP A 31 -8.35 3.11 -9.36
C ASP A 31 -8.65 4.46 -10.04
N GLU A 32 -8.77 5.54 -9.27
CA GLU A 32 -8.89 6.90 -9.81
C GLU A 32 -7.60 7.36 -10.52
N ALA A 33 -6.42 7.10 -9.95
CA ALA A 33 -5.16 7.38 -10.61
C ALA A 33 -5.03 6.59 -11.93
N ASP A 34 -5.40 5.31 -11.92
CA ASP A 34 -5.37 4.44 -13.10
C ASP A 34 -6.34 4.91 -14.18
N ARG A 35 -7.54 5.37 -13.79
CA ARG A 35 -8.53 5.96 -14.68
C ARG A 35 -8.00 7.22 -15.35
N LEU A 36 -7.32 8.09 -14.60
CA LEU A 36 -6.75 9.34 -15.10
C LEU A 36 -5.56 9.09 -16.03
N ASP A 37 -4.66 8.16 -15.70
CA ASP A 37 -3.58 7.76 -16.61
C ASP A 37 -4.13 7.23 -17.93
N ALA A 38 -5.15 6.36 -17.88
CA ALA A 38 -5.82 5.88 -19.08
C ALA A 38 -6.47 7.02 -19.89
N ALA A 39 -7.02 8.04 -19.23
CA ALA A 39 -7.57 9.23 -19.88
C ALA A 39 -6.48 10.05 -20.57
N ILE A 40 -5.33 10.26 -19.91
CA ILE A 40 -4.15 10.93 -20.49
C ILE A 40 -3.68 10.19 -21.76
N GLN A 41 -3.57 8.86 -21.72
CA GLN A 41 -3.14 8.09 -22.90
C GLN A 41 -4.13 8.22 -24.07
N ARG A 42 -5.43 8.28 -23.80
CA ARG A 42 -6.45 8.53 -24.85
C ARG A 42 -6.34 9.95 -25.40
N GLN A 43 -6.15 10.93 -24.53
CA GLN A 43 -6.05 12.33 -24.90
C GLN A 43 -4.80 12.61 -25.74
N ARG A 44 -3.67 11.99 -25.40
CA ARG A 44 -2.44 12.05 -26.21
C ARG A 44 -2.68 11.57 -27.64
N LYS A 45 -3.39 10.45 -27.81
CA LYS A 45 -3.76 9.95 -29.15
C LYS A 45 -4.69 10.90 -29.91
N ALA A 46 -5.57 11.61 -29.21
CA ALA A 46 -6.45 12.61 -29.82
C ALA A 46 -5.65 13.84 -30.31
N VAL A 47 -4.65 14.29 -29.55
CA VAL A 47 -3.71 15.34 -29.97
C VAL A 47 -2.95 14.89 -31.23
N GLU A 48 -2.32 13.71 -31.18
CA GLU A 48 -1.57 13.15 -32.32
C GLU A 48 -2.46 13.00 -33.56
N GLY A 49 -3.71 12.56 -33.40
CA GLY A 49 -4.68 12.44 -34.48
C GLY A 49 -4.99 13.78 -35.14
N ALA A 50 -5.25 14.82 -34.35
CA ALA A 50 -5.53 16.16 -34.85
C ALA A 50 -4.32 16.81 -35.54
N GLU A 51 -3.10 16.60 -35.00
CA GLU A 51 -1.86 17.05 -35.64
C GLU A 51 -1.62 16.37 -36.99
N ASN A 52 -1.86 15.06 -37.06
CA ASN A 52 -1.74 14.31 -38.31
C ASN A 52 -2.75 14.78 -39.36
N GLU A 53 -3.99 15.07 -38.95
CA GLU A 53 -5.00 15.62 -39.86
C GLU A 53 -4.61 17.00 -40.41
N ALA A 54 -4.02 17.85 -39.56
CA ALA A 54 -3.50 19.16 -39.99
C ALA A 54 -2.34 19.00 -40.97
N MET A 55 -1.40 18.10 -40.69
CA MET A 55 -0.25 17.82 -41.56
C MET A 55 -0.69 17.28 -42.92
N GLN A 56 -1.64 16.33 -42.95
CA GLN A 56 -2.21 15.79 -44.18
C GLN A 56 -2.90 16.88 -45.01
N ALA A 57 -3.73 17.73 -44.39
CA ALA A 57 -4.38 18.84 -45.09
C ALA A 57 -3.36 19.81 -45.70
N ARG A 58 -2.25 20.07 -44.99
CA ARG A 58 -1.17 20.93 -45.47
C ARG A 58 -0.41 20.30 -46.64
N GLU A 59 -0.12 19.00 -46.58
CA GLU A 59 0.53 18.25 -47.66
C GLU A 59 -0.35 18.20 -48.91
N GLU A 60 -1.65 17.97 -48.75
CA GLU A 60 -2.63 17.99 -49.84
C GLU A 60 -2.72 19.38 -50.50
N VAL A 61 -2.70 20.47 -49.72
CA VAL A 61 -2.60 21.83 -50.26
C VAL A 61 -1.31 22.01 -51.06
N ALA A 62 -0.17 21.56 -50.53
CA ALA A 62 1.12 21.68 -51.21
C ALA A 62 1.15 20.88 -52.52
N HIS A 63 0.50 19.72 -52.55
CA HIS A 63 0.36 18.90 -53.75
C HIS A 63 -0.54 19.58 -54.80
N LEU A 64 -1.73 20.06 -54.40
CA LEU A 64 -2.66 20.75 -55.29
C LEU A 64 -2.04 22.01 -55.92
N LEU A 65 -1.27 22.79 -55.17
CA LEU A 65 -0.62 23.99 -55.71
C LEU A 65 0.43 23.70 -56.81
N ARG A 66 0.90 22.45 -56.93
CA ARG A 66 1.83 22.03 -58.00
C ARG A 66 1.09 21.54 -59.25
N GLN A 67 -0.22 21.30 -59.16
CA GLN A 67 -1.02 20.81 -60.29
C GLN A 67 -1.58 21.99 -61.11
N PRO A 68 -1.56 21.92 -62.46
CA PRO A 68 -2.21 22.90 -63.30
C PRO A 68 -3.74 22.76 -63.22
N GLY A 69 -4.46 23.89 -63.16
CA GLY A 69 -5.93 23.92 -63.12
C GLY A 69 -6.57 23.80 -61.74
N THR A 70 -5.79 23.92 -60.67
CA THR A 70 -6.25 23.78 -59.28
C THR A 70 -7.35 24.78 -58.90
N SER A 71 -8.41 24.27 -58.28
CA SER A 71 -9.53 25.07 -57.78
C SER A 71 -9.13 25.87 -56.54
N PRO A 72 -9.23 27.22 -56.56
CA PRO A 72 -8.96 28.04 -55.39
C PRO A 72 -9.87 27.71 -54.19
N LYS A 73 -11.12 27.26 -54.47
CA LYS A 73 -12.08 26.87 -53.43
C LYS A 73 -11.63 25.62 -52.67
N GLU A 74 -11.02 24.67 -53.36
CA GLU A 74 -10.54 23.42 -52.76
C GLU A 74 -9.33 23.66 -51.86
N VAL A 75 -8.38 24.48 -52.33
CA VAL A 75 -7.25 24.96 -51.52
C VAL A 75 -7.74 25.70 -50.27
N GLN A 76 -8.74 26.57 -50.41
CA GLN A 76 -9.29 27.31 -49.27
C GLN A 76 -9.98 26.38 -48.26
N ARG A 77 -10.72 25.37 -48.72
CA ARG A 77 -11.36 24.35 -47.87
C ARG A 77 -10.31 23.57 -47.08
N LEU A 78 -9.23 23.12 -47.72
CA LEU A 78 -8.17 22.38 -47.03
C LEU A 78 -7.40 23.24 -46.03
N LYS A 79 -7.13 24.51 -46.35
CA LYS A 79 -6.57 25.46 -45.38
C LYS A 79 -7.49 25.70 -44.17
N ALA A 80 -8.80 25.72 -44.39
CA ALA A 80 -9.76 25.82 -43.29
C ALA A 80 -9.74 24.55 -42.42
N LYS A 81 -9.66 23.37 -43.05
CA LYS A 81 -9.50 22.08 -42.37
C LYS A 81 -8.21 22.02 -41.55
N GLU A 82 -7.07 22.41 -42.12
CA GLU A 82 -5.78 22.51 -41.45
C GLU A 82 -5.86 23.39 -40.18
N ARG A 83 -6.45 24.59 -40.31
CA ARG A 83 -6.61 25.50 -39.16
C ARG A 83 -7.51 24.90 -38.08
N ALA A 84 -8.64 24.31 -38.48
CA ALA A 84 -9.57 23.68 -37.54
C ALA A 84 -8.90 22.51 -36.79
N ALA A 85 -8.11 21.70 -37.49
CA ALA A 85 -7.37 20.59 -36.90
C ALA A 85 -6.29 21.07 -35.93
N TYR A 86 -5.55 22.14 -36.25
CA TYR A 86 -4.59 22.74 -35.31
C TYR A 86 -5.26 23.35 -34.08
N THR A 87 -6.41 24.03 -34.24
CA THR A 87 -7.19 24.52 -33.11
C THR A 87 -7.64 23.37 -32.21
N LEU A 88 -8.17 22.29 -32.80
CA LEU A 88 -8.57 21.10 -32.05
C LEU A 88 -7.38 20.43 -31.33
N ALA A 89 -6.20 20.39 -31.94
CA ALA A 89 -4.99 19.88 -31.30
C ALA A 89 -4.62 20.71 -30.06
N GLU A 90 -4.71 22.04 -30.15
CA GLU A 90 -4.42 22.94 -29.03
C GLU A 90 -5.44 22.79 -27.89
N ASP A 91 -6.73 22.74 -28.20
CA ASP A 91 -7.79 22.48 -27.22
C ASP A 91 -7.53 21.14 -26.50
N ASN A 92 -7.12 20.13 -27.27
CA ASN A 92 -6.80 18.81 -26.72
C ASN A 92 -5.55 18.84 -25.82
N ARG A 93 -4.54 19.65 -26.11
CA ARG A 93 -3.37 19.86 -25.23
C ARG A 93 -3.75 20.56 -23.93
N SER A 94 -4.66 21.53 -23.99
CA SER A 94 -5.20 22.19 -22.79
C SER A 94 -5.86 21.18 -21.85
N VAL A 95 -6.76 20.34 -22.40
CA VAL A 95 -7.41 19.27 -21.63
C VAL A 95 -6.39 18.27 -21.07
N MET A 96 -5.34 17.94 -21.84
CA MET A 96 -4.28 17.04 -21.37
C MET A 96 -3.53 17.62 -20.16
N ALA A 97 -3.24 18.91 -20.15
CA ALA A 97 -2.59 19.57 -19.01
C ALA A 97 -3.47 19.52 -17.73
N GLU A 98 -4.78 19.70 -17.87
CA GLU A 98 -5.72 19.53 -16.75
C GLU A 98 -5.76 18.08 -16.24
N LEU A 99 -5.76 17.11 -17.14
CA LEU A 99 -5.70 15.68 -16.79
C LEU A 99 -4.39 15.32 -16.08
N GLU A 100 -3.26 15.85 -16.53
CA GLU A 100 -1.94 15.65 -15.89
C GLU A 100 -1.91 16.23 -14.47
N ALA A 101 -2.49 17.43 -14.27
CA ALA A 101 -2.63 18.03 -12.95
C ALA A 101 -3.53 17.17 -12.03
N ALA A 102 -4.69 16.73 -12.52
CA ALA A 102 -5.59 15.86 -11.79
C ALA A 102 -4.94 14.50 -11.45
N TYR A 103 -4.18 13.93 -12.39
CA TYR A 103 -3.43 12.69 -12.18
C TYR A 103 -2.38 12.84 -11.09
N GLN A 104 -1.61 13.94 -11.09
CA GLN A 104 -0.64 14.22 -10.04
C GLN A 104 -1.31 14.30 -8.65
N ASP A 105 -2.49 14.90 -8.58
CA ASP A 105 -3.28 14.99 -7.35
C ASP A 105 -3.80 13.63 -6.89
N ALA A 106 -4.33 12.82 -7.81
CA ALA A 106 -4.73 11.44 -7.53
C ALA A 106 -3.52 10.62 -7.02
N THR A 107 -2.38 10.72 -7.68
CA THR A 107 -1.13 10.05 -7.26
C THR A 107 -0.70 10.47 -5.85
N ASN A 108 -0.89 11.75 -5.51
CA ASN A 108 -0.62 12.25 -4.16
C ASN A 108 -1.58 11.67 -3.11
N GLN A 109 -2.85 11.50 -3.47
CA GLN A 109 -3.86 10.86 -2.63
C GLN A 109 -3.54 9.39 -2.40
N VAL A 110 -3.15 8.65 -3.45
CA VAL A 110 -2.71 7.24 -3.34
C VAL A 110 -1.51 7.12 -2.40
N GLY A 111 -0.49 7.96 -2.57
CA GLY A 111 0.68 7.95 -1.69
C GLY A 111 0.35 8.27 -0.23
N SER A 112 -0.69 9.08 0.01
CA SER A 112 -1.20 9.36 1.35
C SER A 112 -2.01 8.19 1.93
N ALA A 113 -2.85 7.54 1.12
CA ALA A 113 -3.60 6.36 1.50
C ALA A 113 -2.68 5.18 1.81
N LYS A 114 -1.61 4.99 1.02
CA LYS A 114 -0.56 3.99 1.27
C LYS A 114 0.09 4.14 2.64
N ALA A 115 0.45 5.37 3.03
CA ALA A 115 1.04 5.62 4.34
C ALA A 115 0.06 5.30 5.49
N LYS A 116 -1.23 5.60 5.31
CA LYS A 116 -2.28 5.24 6.28
C LYS A 116 -2.48 3.73 6.36
N GLU A 117 -2.54 3.05 5.21
CA GLU A 117 -2.64 1.58 5.13
C GLU A 117 -1.50 0.92 5.90
N ARG A 118 -0.26 1.33 5.64
CA ARG A 118 0.92 0.76 6.30
C ARG A 118 0.88 0.93 7.82
N SER A 119 0.49 2.13 8.28
CA SER A 119 0.36 2.40 9.71
C SER A 119 -0.75 1.57 10.34
N CYS A 120 -1.93 1.51 9.71
CA CYS A 120 -3.08 0.78 10.22
C CYS A 120 -2.82 -0.74 10.22
N TYR A 121 -2.21 -1.28 9.17
CA TYR A 121 -1.83 -2.69 9.09
C TYR A 121 -0.86 -3.08 10.21
N SER A 122 0.16 -2.25 10.47
CA SER A 122 1.10 -2.49 11.57
C SER A 122 0.41 -2.47 12.93
N GLN A 123 -0.53 -1.55 13.15
CA GLN A 123 -1.30 -1.48 14.41
C GLN A 123 -2.20 -2.71 14.58
N LEU A 124 -2.84 -3.16 13.51
CA LEU A 124 -3.66 -4.36 13.50
C LEU A 124 -2.83 -5.60 13.85
N LEU A 125 -1.65 -5.77 13.24
CA LEU A 125 -0.77 -6.90 13.55
C LEU A 125 -0.31 -6.88 15.01
N SER A 126 0.02 -5.70 15.55
CA SER A 126 0.36 -5.56 16.98
C SER A 126 -0.81 -5.93 17.88
N ALA A 127 -2.02 -5.42 17.60
CA ALA A 127 -3.22 -5.76 18.36
C ALA A 127 -3.56 -7.25 18.28
N TYR A 128 -3.35 -7.87 17.12
CA TYR A 128 -3.56 -9.30 16.95
C TYR A 128 -2.53 -10.11 17.74
N ALA A 129 -1.25 -9.74 17.68
CA ALA A 129 -0.21 -10.36 18.49
C ALA A 129 -0.50 -10.25 19.99
N ASP A 130 -0.92 -9.07 20.47
CA ASP A 130 -1.30 -8.85 21.86
C ASP A 130 -2.49 -9.74 22.26
N ALA A 131 -3.49 -9.88 21.39
CA ALA A 131 -4.62 -10.78 21.63
C ALA A 131 -4.18 -12.25 21.75
N LEU A 132 -3.29 -12.72 20.87
CA LEU A 132 -2.73 -14.07 20.93
C LEU A 132 -1.90 -14.29 22.20
N MET A 133 -1.12 -13.30 22.62
CA MET A 133 -0.34 -13.36 23.86
C MET A 133 -1.24 -13.43 25.10
N LYS A 134 -2.29 -12.60 25.16
CA LYS A 134 -3.29 -12.68 26.24
C LYS A 134 -4.00 -14.03 26.28
N GLN A 135 -4.27 -14.63 25.13
CA GLN A 135 -4.83 -15.99 25.06
C GLN A 135 -3.83 -17.04 25.57
N ALA A 136 -2.54 -16.86 25.27
CA ALA A 136 -1.48 -17.74 25.73
C ALA A 136 -1.32 -17.70 27.26
N ASP A 137 -1.59 -16.58 27.93
CA ASP A 137 -1.51 -16.47 29.39
C ASP A 137 -2.33 -17.54 30.12
N VAL A 138 -3.49 -17.92 29.55
CA VAL A 138 -4.39 -18.95 30.10
C VAL A 138 -3.72 -20.34 30.15
N VAL A 139 -2.74 -20.60 29.30
CA VAL A 139 -2.04 -21.88 29.20
C VAL A 139 -0.63 -21.86 29.79
N LEU A 140 -0.20 -20.77 30.44
CA LEU A 140 1.13 -20.67 31.04
C LEU A 140 1.24 -21.33 32.42
N GLU A 141 0.13 -21.61 33.11
CA GLU A 141 0.17 -22.18 34.47
C GLU A 141 0.96 -23.52 34.54
N PRO A 142 0.79 -24.50 33.63
CA PRO A 142 1.61 -25.70 33.61
C PRO A 142 3.10 -25.42 33.42
N LEU A 143 3.46 -24.40 32.63
CA LEU A 143 4.84 -23.98 32.43
C LEU A 143 5.43 -23.41 33.71
N TYR A 144 4.69 -22.55 34.43
CA TYR A 144 5.12 -22.01 35.71
C TYR A 144 5.37 -23.12 36.74
N ARG A 145 4.48 -24.11 36.82
CA ARG A 145 4.67 -25.28 37.69
C ARG A 145 5.93 -26.06 37.33
N ALA A 146 6.19 -26.29 36.04
CA ALA A 146 7.40 -27.00 35.59
C ALA A 146 8.69 -26.24 35.96
N ILE A 147 8.69 -24.91 35.78
CA ILE A 147 9.83 -24.05 36.17
C ILE A 147 10.07 -24.14 37.67
N GLN A 148 9.03 -24.01 38.48
CA GLN A 148 9.16 -24.03 39.94
C GLN A 148 9.68 -25.38 40.46
N MET A 149 9.20 -26.50 39.90
CA MET A 149 9.72 -27.81 40.25
C MET A 149 11.18 -28.00 39.86
N GLN A 150 11.61 -27.45 38.72
CA GLN A 150 13.00 -27.48 38.29
C GLN A 150 13.90 -26.61 39.19
N GLU A 151 13.42 -25.43 39.60
CA GLU A 151 14.09 -24.57 40.59
C GLU A 151 14.33 -25.33 41.91
N TRP A 152 13.30 -26.03 42.42
CA TRP A 152 13.44 -26.84 43.63
C TRP A 152 14.42 -28.00 43.46
N ALA A 153 14.40 -28.67 42.30
CA ALA A 153 15.35 -29.73 42.00
C ALA A 153 16.80 -29.23 41.98
N TYR A 154 17.05 -28.03 41.45
CA TYR A 154 18.38 -27.41 41.45
C TYR A 154 18.81 -26.93 42.83
N ALA A 155 17.90 -26.31 43.60
CA ALA A 155 18.18 -25.91 44.98
C ALA A 155 18.54 -27.12 45.85
N ALA A 156 17.88 -28.25 45.66
CA ALA A 156 18.18 -29.49 46.39
C ALA A 156 19.55 -30.13 46.05
N GLN A 157 20.20 -29.70 44.95
CA GLN A 157 21.55 -30.14 44.58
C GLN A 157 22.65 -29.33 45.27
N THR A 158 22.31 -28.15 45.81
CA THR A 158 23.27 -27.31 46.55
C THR A 158 23.64 -27.97 47.88
N GLY A 159 24.93 -27.91 48.25
CA GLY A 159 25.45 -28.49 49.50
C GLY A 159 26.25 -29.79 49.36
N LYS A 160 26.40 -30.35 48.15
CA LYS A 160 27.32 -31.46 47.84
C LYS A 160 28.29 -31.07 46.71
N GLY A 161 29.20 -30.13 46.98
CA GLY A 161 30.12 -29.58 45.97
C GLY A 161 29.44 -28.52 45.08
N ILE A 162 30.11 -28.13 43.99
CA ILE A 162 29.57 -27.17 43.00
C ILE A 162 28.64 -27.95 42.07
N ALA A 163 27.37 -27.53 41.96
CA ALA A 163 26.41 -28.18 41.07
C ALA A 163 26.63 -27.73 39.62
N ASP A 164 26.37 -28.61 38.64
CA ASP A 164 26.65 -28.35 37.21
C ASP A 164 25.98 -27.07 36.67
N TRP A 165 24.83 -26.69 37.22
CA TRP A 165 24.11 -25.49 36.83
C TRP A 165 24.76 -24.20 37.37
N GLU A 166 25.49 -24.26 38.49
CA GLU A 166 26.16 -23.10 39.12
C GLU A 166 27.29 -22.56 38.24
N TYR A 167 27.83 -23.36 37.32
CA TYR A 167 28.82 -22.89 36.34
C TYR A 167 28.24 -21.96 35.27
N ARG A 168 26.91 -21.97 35.07
CA ARG A 168 26.26 -21.27 33.95
C ARG A 168 25.17 -20.30 34.39
N SER A 169 24.86 -20.23 35.68
CA SER A 169 23.75 -19.44 36.19
C SER A 169 24.03 -18.97 37.62
N THR A 170 23.51 -17.79 37.95
CA THR A 170 23.70 -17.13 39.25
C THR A 170 22.91 -17.77 40.37
N ASP A 171 21.78 -18.39 40.04
CA ASP A 171 20.84 -18.99 40.98
C ASP A 171 20.00 -20.08 40.30
N ALA A 172 19.37 -20.92 41.12
CA ALA A 172 18.57 -22.06 40.68
C ALA A 172 17.37 -21.67 39.79
N ARG A 173 16.78 -20.49 40.02
CA ARG A 173 15.66 -19.99 39.21
C ARG A 173 16.13 -19.58 37.82
N SER A 174 17.22 -18.83 37.74
CA SER A 174 17.86 -18.44 36.49
C SER A 174 18.27 -19.66 35.66
N ALA A 175 18.81 -20.71 36.31
CA ALA A 175 19.10 -21.97 35.65
C ALA A 175 17.85 -22.67 35.10
N ALA A 176 16.76 -22.75 35.90
CA ALA A 176 15.49 -23.34 35.47
C ALA A 176 14.85 -22.59 34.30
N LEU A 177 14.88 -21.24 34.33
CA LEU A 177 14.41 -20.38 33.25
C LEU A 177 15.22 -20.58 31.96
N ALA A 178 16.55 -20.70 32.06
CA ALA A 178 17.41 -20.95 30.90
C ALA A 178 17.06 -22.28 30.20
N VAL A 179 16.76 -23.34 30.96
CA VAL A 179 16.32 -24.62 30.39
C VAL A 179 14.98 -24.47 29.66
N MET A 180 13.99 -23.81 30.27
CA MET A 180 12.70 -23.61 29.62
C MET A 180 12.78 -22.70 28.40
N TYR A 181 13.59 -21.63 28.46
CA TYR A 181 13.86 -20.79 27.30
C TYR A 181 14.46 -21.60 26.14
N GLY A 182 15.43 -22.48 26.42
CA GLY A 182 16.00 -23.38 25.42
C GLY A 182 14.94 -24.27 24.74
N ARG A 183 14.01 -24.83 25.53
CA ARG A 183 12.90 -25.64 25.01
C ARG A 183 11.91 -24.82 24.17
N ILE A 184 11.55 -23.62 24.63
CA ILE A 184 10.66 -22.70 23.89
C ILE A 184 11.31 -22.31 22.57
N LYS A 185 12.60 -21.95 22.59
CA LYS A 185 13.37 -21.59 21.39
C LYS A 185 13.38 -22.73 20.38
N GLN A 186 13.70 -23.95 20.80
CA GLN A 186 13.69 -25.13 19.93
C GLN A 186 12.28 -25.40 19.36
N GLY A 187 11.24 -25.21 20.18
CA GLY A 187 9.85 -25.28 19.73
C GLY A 187 9.54 -24.24 18.66
N LEU A 188 9.93 -22.98 18.88
CA LEU A 188 9.74 -21.89 17.92
C LEU A 188 10.50 -22.10 16.61
N ASP A 189 11.73 -22.62 16.67
CA ASP A 189 12.55 -22.92 15.48
C ASP A 189 11.91 -23.99 14.59
N THR A 190 11.09 -24.87 15.16
CA THR A 190 10.37 -25.93 14.43
C THR A 190 8.92 -25.57 14.11
N PHE A 191 8.34 -24.63 14.85
CA PHE A 191 6.97 -24.18 14.66
C PHE A 191 6.81 -23.43 13.34
N ARG A 192 5.75 -23.77 12.61
CA ARG A 192 5.37 -23.08 11.37
C ARG A 192 4.01 -22.45 11.56
N PHE A 193 3.99 -21.12 11.53
CA PHE A 193 2.75 -20.37 11.56
C PHE A 193 2.14 -20.33 10.15
N GLU A 194 0.97 -20.95 9.99
CA GLU A 194 0.23 -20.97 8.73
C GLU A 194 -0.63 -19.73 8.53
N ALA A 195 0.00 -18.62 8.13
CA ALA A 195 -0.70 -17.35 7.90
C ALA A 195 -1.86 -17.44 6.88
N LYS A 196 -1.84 -18.42 5.97
CA LYS A 196 -2.91 -18.63 4.97
C LYS A 196 -4.19 -19.23 5.56
N GLY A 197 -4.09 -19.98 6.66
CA GLY A 197 -5.24 -20.57 7.34
C GLY A 197 -5.86 -19.65 8.41
N ASP A 198 -5.20 -18.53 8.70
CA ASP A 198 -5.59 -17.62 9.77
C ASP A 198 -6.72 -16.68 9.34
N ALA A 199 -7.87 -16.75 10.02
CA ALA A 199 -9.07 -15.99 9.66
C ALA A 199 -8.86 -14.47 9.72
N VAL A 200 -8.07 -13.98 10.68
CA VAL A 200 -7.78 -12.54 10.81
C VAL A 200 -6.92 -12.10 9.63
N LEU A 201 -5.83 -12.83 9.35
CA LEU A 201 -4.93 -12.50 8.25
C LEU A 201 -5.59 -12.64 6.87
N GLN A 202 -6.55 -13.56 6.72
CA GLN A 202 -7.39 -13.63 5.52
C GLN A 202 -8.34 -12.43 5.38
N ALA A 203 -8.89 -11.93 6.49
CA ALA A 203 -9.77 -10.76 6.48
C ALA A 203 -9.02 -9.44 6.21
N VAL A 204 -7.70 -9.41 6.47
CA VAL A 204 -6.87 -8.19 6.39
C VAL A 204 -5.80 -8.27 5.30
N GLN A 205 -6.08 -8.97 4.19
CA GLN A 205 -5.18 -9.01 3.06
C GLN A 205 -4.85 -7.61 2.56
N ARG A 206 -3.56 -7.36 2.32
CA ARG A 206 -3.08 -6.07 1.83
C ARG A 206 -3.52 -5.81 0.39
N PRO A 207 -3.82 -4.56 0.02
CA PRO A 207 -4.23 -4.24 -1.33
C PRO A 207 -3.09 -4.41 -2.35
N ASP A 208 -3.45 -4.80 -3.57
CA ASP A 208 -2.52 -4.92 -4.68
C ASP A 208 -2.03 -3.55 -5.19
N GLY A 209 -0.80 -3.53 -5.72
CA GLY A 209 -0.24 -2.34 -6.36
C GLY A 209 0.30 -1.28 -5.41
N LEU A 210 0.48 -1.61 -4.12
CA LEU A 210 1.13 -0.74 -3.15
C LEU A 210 2.53 -0.29 -3.60
N ASP A 211 3.27 -1.14 -4.29
CA ASP A 211 4.62 -0.90 -4.80
C ASP A 211 4.67 0.15 -5.93
N ARG A 212 3.58 0.30 -6.69
CA ARG A 212 3.48 1.25 -7.82
C ARG A 212 3.55 2.71 -7.41
N PHE A 213 3.20 3.03 -6.16
CA PHE A 213 3.08 4.41 -5.67
C PHE A 213 4.07 4.71 -4.55
N LYS A 214 4.66 5.91 -4.57
CA LYS A 214 5.52 6.38 -3.48
C LYS A 214 4.67 6.84 -2.30
N GLU A 215 5.11 6.50 -1.09
CA GLU A 215 4.50 7.05 0.12
C GLU A 215 4.74 8.57 0.18
N ILE A 216 3.72 9.31 0.63
CA ILE A 216 3.82 10.74 0.86
C ILE A 216 3.75 11.02 2.35
N SER A 217 4.78 11.69 2.85
CA SER A 217 4.84 12.10 4.24
C SER A 217 3.78 13.17 4.55
N PRO A 218 3.31 13.27 5.81
CA PRO A 218 2.37 14.32 6.21
C PRO A 218 2.87 15.74 5.91
N ALA A 219 4.17 15.98 6.05
CA ALA A 219 4.80 17.27 5.73
C ALA A 219 4.76 17.58 4.22
N ALA A 220 5.08 16.59 3.38
CA ALA A 220 4.97 16.74 1.93
C ALA A 220 3.52 16.98 1.49
N ARG A 221 2.56 16.29 2.12
CA ARG A 221 1.12 16.51 1.89
C ARG A 221 0.70 17.94 2.24
N HIS A 222 1.11 18.46 3.39
CA HIS A 222 0.81 19.82 3.81
C HIS A 222 1.42 20.84 2.84
N ARG A 223 2.70 20.67 2.47
CA ARG A 223 3.37 21.51 1.48
C ARG A 223 2.62 21.55 0.16
N ASN A 224 2.23 20.39 -0.38
CA ASN A 224 1.51 20.31 -1.66
C ASN A 224 0.15 21.02 -1.58
N LYS A 225 -0.60 20.82 -0.49
CA LYS A 225 -1.88 21.50 -0.27
C LYS A 225 -1.73 23.02 -0.18
N VAL A 226 -0.70 23.51 0.52
CA VAL A 226 -0.41 24.94 0.63
C VAL A 226 -0.03 25.53 -0.73
N LEU A 227 0.82 24.84 -1.50
CA LEU A 227 1.20 25.28 -2.85
C LEU A 227 -0.02 25.39 -3.77
N GLN A 228 -0.93 24.40 -3.75
CA GLN A 228 -2.18 24.43 -4.52
C GLN A 228 -3.09 25.59 -4.10
N GLN A 229 -3.20 25.88 -2.81
CA GLN A 229 -4.00 27.01 -2.32
C GLN A 229 -3.40 28.36 -2.72
N LEU A 230 -2.07 28.45 -2.81
CA LEU A 230 -1.38 29.66 -3.24
C LEU A 230 -1.55 29.88 -4.75
N THR A 231 -1.41 28.85 -5.59
CA THR A 231 -1.65 28.96 -7.03
C THR A 231 -3.11 29.28 -7.35
N ALA A 232 -4.07 28.67 -6.64
CA ALA A 232 -5.50 28.97 -6.82
C ALA A 232 -5.92 30.39 -6.39
N ARG A 233 -5.10 31.11 -5.63
CA ARG A 233 -5.33 32.52 -5.25
C ARG A 233 -4.69 33.53 -6.20
N GLN A 234 -3.84 33.07 -7.11
CA GLN A 234 -3.12 33.91 -8.08
C GLN A 234 -3.81 33.95 -9.45
N HIS A 235 -4.88 33.18 -9.64
CA HIS A 235 -5.79 33.17 -10.78
C HIS A 235 -7.15 33.71 -10.36
#